data_AF-A0A1H6M787-F1
#
_entry.id   AF-A0A1H6M787-F1
#
_cell.length_a   1.000
_cell.length_b   1.000
_cell.length_c   1.000
_cell.angle_alpha   90.00
_cell.angle_beta   90.00
_cell.angle_gamma   90.00
#
_symmetry.space_group_name_H-M   'P 1'
#
loop_
_entity.id
_entity.type
_entity.pdbx_description
1 polymer ?
#
loop_
_entity_poly.entity_id
_entity_poly.type
_entity_poly.pdbx_seq_one_letter_code
_entity_poly.pdbx_strand_id
1 'polypeptide(L)'
;MTKRTGGAAHTFLIDIMDESKTGAWRKNAAAIIVDAQGNILLGKDPGRNQYWHFPQGGVMRGENLEHTIAREVWEEVGIRPSEYKILAHGHGFRYAYPPSHRRSGRWIGQEQTYFLLLCHKIKPKSDVSRSNEFSETKWFAQSEIRPQLFPKFKRSVAKQVLKHFFVTNQYLPKTPQQRHTVPVKHIMELSPDISRYLVTPGKKLKMQDYSPSDRSLFQGTKEESALFFDNLKTELQDLQKRLYAQHKHRVLVILQGMDASGKDGCVRQVFSCMDPHGMKVISFKRPTALELDHDFLWRVHPQVPANGEVVVFNRSHYEDIIAVRVKKLFDDAVWQRRYKYVVDFEDMLVGEGTTIIKIFLNISKEEQKERLESRLKDSQKLWKFEPSDLADRAMWDEFQTAYQDLLEKTSTEAAPWYIIPGDRKWYRNLIVAKLLVEKLRALNLQFPEPKVDPSDIIVHD
;
A
#
# COMPACT_ATOMS: atom_id res chain seq x y z
N MET A 1 2.20 -48.28 24.46
CA MET A 1 1.58 -47.44 23.41
C MET A 1 1.37 -46.04 23.97
N THR A 2 2.18 -45.07 23.54
CA THR A 2 1.88 -43.61 23.45
C THR A 2 3.18 -42.91 23.05
N LYS A 3 3.35 -42.67 21.74
CA LYS A 3 4.47 -41.89 21.20
C LYS A 3 4.21 -40.41 21.47
N ARG A 4 5.07 -39.79 22.29
CA ARG A 4 5.28 -38.34 22.32
C ARG A 4 6.00 -37.94 21.04
N THR A 5 5.40 -37.10 20.22
CA THR A 5 6.09 -36.39 19.13
C THR A 5 6.16 -34.91 19.48
N GLY A 6 7.25 -34.53 20.16
CA GLY A 6 7.69 -33.14 20.21
C GLY A 6 8.23 -32.76 18.83
N GLY A 7 7.56 -31.85 18.13
CA GLY A 7 8.06 -31.26 16.90
C GLY A 7 9.13 -30.23 17.21
N ALA A 8 10.39 -30.62 17.08
CA ALA A 8 11.54 -29.73 17.18
C ALA A 8 11.46 -28.65 16.09
N ALA A 9 11.60 -27.38 16.47
CA ALA A 9 11.97 -26.32 15.56
C ALA A 9 13.41 -26.61 15.09
N HIS A 10 13.57 -27.04 13.84
CA HIS A 10 14.90 -27.17 13.24
C HIS A 10 15.44 -25.79 12.88
N THR A 11 16.01 -25.11 13.88
CA THR A 11 16.99 -24.04 13.65
C THR A 11 18.24 -24.71 13.12
N PHE A 12 18.47 -24.69 11.80
CA PHE A 12 19.79 -24.98 11.26
C PHE A 12 20.70 -23.78 11.55
N LEU A 13 21.26 -23.76 12.75
CA LEU A 13 22.48 -23.01 13.06
C LEU A 13 23.60 -23.69 12.27
N ILE A 14 24.07 -23.06 11.20
CA ILE A 14 25.33 -23.43 10.56
C ILE A 14 26.37 -22.47 11.12
N ASP A 15 27.30 -23.02 11.90
CA ASP A 15 28.54 -22.35 12.27
C ASP A 15 29.29 -21.94 11.01
N ILE A 16 29.28 -20.64 10.71
CA ILE A 16 30.19 -20.02 9.74
C ILE A 16 30.80 -18.80 10.40
N MET A 17 31.55 -19.02 11.48
CA MET A 17 32.44 -18.01 12.02
C MET A 17 33.85 -18.26 11.48
N ASP A 18 34.37 -17.31 10.70
CA ASP A 18 35.81 -17.04 10.74
C ASP A 18 36.05 -16.23 12.01
N GLU A 19 36.20 -16.91 13.15
CA GLU A 19 36.40 -16.32 14.48
C GLU A 19 37.69 -15.47 14.57
N SER A 20 38.54 -15.50 13.55
CA SER A 20 39.84 -14.81 13.54
C SER A 20 39.75 -13.29 13.35
N LYS A 21 38.56 -12.72 13.08
CA LYS A 21 38.40 -11.28 12.78
C LYS A 21 37.38 -10.59 13.69
N THR A 22 37.89 -10.02 14.78
CA THR A 22 37.15 -9.11 15.67
C THR A 22 37.06 -7.72 15.04
N GLY A 23 35.85 -7.28 14.72
CA GLY A 23 35.60 -5.94 14.18
C GLY A 23 34.13 -5.73 13.81
N ALA A 24 33.73 -4.47 13.59
CA ALA A 24 32.36 -4.14 13.27
C ALA A 24 32.02 -4.50 11.81
N TRP A 25 30.88 -5.15 11.58
CA TRP A 25 30.37 -5.56 10.27
C TRP A 25 29.19 -4.71 9.82
N ARG A 26 29.19 -4.23 8.56
CA ARG A 26 28.04 -3.49 8.00
C ARG A 26 26.94 -4.48 7.63
N LYS A 27 25.74 -4.32 8.20
CA LYS A 27 24.55 -5.10 7.81
C LYS A 27 24.10 -4.75 6.39
N ASN A 28 23.83 -5.77 5.59
CA ASN A 28 23.45 -5.64 4.18
C ASN A 28 22.50 -6.79 3.78
N ALA A 29 21.64 -6.56 2.79
CA ALA A 29 20.75 -7.57 2.22
C ALA A 29 21.01 -7.71 0.71
N ALA A 30 21.00 -8.94 0.19
CA ALA A 30 21.25 -9.25 -1.21
C ALA A 30 20.20 -10.20 -1.80
N ALA A 31 19.87 -10.03 -3.08
CA ALA A 31 18.82 -10.78 -3.76
C ALA A 31 19.39 -11.77 -4.77
N ILE A 32 19.03 -13.04 -4.64
CA ILE A 32 19.21 -14.07 -5.65
C ILE A 32 17.89 -14.19 -6.41
N ILE A 33 17.77 -13.46 -7.50
CA ILE A 33 16.54 -13.41 -8.30
C ILE A 33 16.60 -14.54 -9.32
N VAL A 34 15.68 -15.50 -9.21
CA VAL A 34 15.50 -16.61 -10.16
C VAL A 34 14.22 -16.43 -10.95
N ASP A 35 14.25 -16.73 -12.25
CA ASP A 35 13.04 -16.77 -13.06
C ASP A 35 12.32 -18.13 -12.97
N ALA A 36 11.18 -18.24 -13.63
CA ALA A 36 10.40 -19.48 -13.65
C ALA A 36 11.12 -20.69 -14.30
N GLN A 37 12.24 -20.49 -15.00
CA GLN A 37 13.10 -21.54 -15.56
C GLN A 37 14.36 -21.81 -14.71
N GLY A 38 14.53 -21.08 -13.60
CA GLY A 38 15.70 -21.19 -12.74
C GLY A 38 16.93 -20.43 -13.22
N ASN A 39 16.82 -19.54 -14.21
CA ASN A 39 17.88 -18.60 -14.57
C ASN A 39 18.02 -17.53 -13.47
N ILE A 40 19.23 -17.10 -13.18
CA ILE A 40 19.54 -16.12 -12.14
C ILE A 40 19.89 -14.77 -12.76
N LEU A 41 19.29 -13.69 -12.28
CA LEU A 41 19.63 -12.33 -12.68
C LEU A 41 20.87 -11.84 -11.91
N LEU A 42 21.84 -11.31 -12.65
CA LEU A 42 22.99 -10.59 -12.09
C LEU A 42 23.11 -9.21 -12.75
N GLY A 43 23.59 -8.23 -11.99
CA GLY A 43 23.98 -6.90 -12.46
C GLY A 43 25.49 -6.77 -12.61
N LYS A 44 25.95 -6.02 -13.60
CA LYS A 44 27.37 -5.79 -13.88
C LYS A 44 27.83 -4.45 -13.32
N ASP A 45 28.96 -4.48 -12.62
CA ASP A 45 29.59 -3.28 -12.05
C ASP A 45 29.87 -2.23 -13.16
N PRO A 46 29.57 -0.93 -12.96
CA PRO A 46 29.83 0.14 -13.93
C PRO A 46 31.32 0.49 -14.09
N GLY A 47 32.21 -0.02 -13.22
CA GLY A 47 33.64 0.25 -13.27
C GLY A 47 34.40 -0.49 -14.37
N ARG A 48 35.74 -0.30 -14.43
CA ARG A 48 36.64 -0.95 -15.41
C ARG A 48 36.75 -2.48 -15.27
N ASN A 49 36.13 -3.07 -14.25
CA ASN A 49 36.19 -4.50 -13.98
C ASN A 49 34.93 -5.20 -14.52
N GLN A 50 35.06 -6.34 -15.18
CA GLN A 50 33.94 -7.10 -15.75
C GLN A 50 33.20 -8.00 -14.74
N TYR A 51 33.06 -7.57 -13.48
CA TYR A 51 32.44 -8.39 -12.44
C TYR A 51 30.91 -8.24 -12.40
N TRP A 52 30.25 -9.33 -12.00
CA TRP A 52 28.82 -9.45 -11.81
C TRP A 52 28.48 -9.63 -10.34
N HIS A 53 27.28 -9.17 -9.98
CA HIS A 53 26.82 -9.03 -8.61
C HIS A 53 25.33 -9.36 -8.50
N PHE A 54 24.97 -9.90 -7.35
CA PHE A 54 23.58 -9.91 -6.90
C PHE A 54 23.15 -8.48 -6.53
N PRO A 55 21.91 -8.07 -6.85
CA PRO A 55 21.36 -6.82 -6.36
C PRO A 55 21.42 -6.76 -4.84
N GLN A 56 21.94 -5.68 -4.25
CA GLN A 56 22.26 -5.66 -2.82
C GLN A 56 22.48 -4.26 -2.25
N GLY A 57 22.06 -4.05 -1.00
CA GLY A 57 22.38 -2.81 -0.33
C GLY A 57 22.21 -2.81 1.18
N GLY A 58 22.57 -1.67 1.76
CA GLY A 58 22.76 -1.53 3.20
C GLY A 58 21.42 -1.43 3.92
N VAL A 59 21.29 -2.14 5.04
CA VAL A 59 20.09 -2.05 5.88
C VAL A 59 20.06 -0.69 6.56
N MET A 60 19.03 0.12 6.30
CA MET A 60 18.87 1.43 6.93
C MET A 60 18.43 1.31 8.39
N ARG A 61 18.65 2.37 9.19
CA ARG A 61 18.29 2.36 10.61
C ARG A 61 16.77 2.27 10.78
N GLY A 62 16.30 1.16 11.35
CA GLY A 62 14.86 0.90 11.56
C GLY A 62 14.16 0.20 10.38
N GLU A 63 14.89 -0.10 9.30
CA GLU A 63 14.40 -0.87 8.15
C GLU A 63 14.52 -2.37 8.45
N ASN A 64 13.50 -3.16 8.08
CA ASN A 64 13.59 -4.62 8.15
C ASN A 64 14.26 -5.19 6.88
N LEU A 65 14.71 -6.45 6.93
CA LEU A 65 15.49 -7.04 5.83
C LEU A 65 14.67 -7.25 4.55
N GLU A 66 13.37 -7.48 4.65
CA GLU A 66 12.48 -7.67 3.48
C GLU A 66 12.19 -6.34 2.77
N HIS A 67 12.02 -5.25 3.53
CA HIS A 67 11.91 -3.90 2.98
C HIS A 67 13.22 -3.47 2.34
N THR A 68 14.35 -3.80 2.98
CA THR A 68 15.67 -3.57 2.39
C THR A 68 15.72 -4.26 1.03
N ILE A 69 15.40 -5.56 0.94
CA ILE A 69 15.51 -6.27 -0.34
C ILE A 69 14.51 -5.81 -1.39
N ALA A 70 13.27 -5.48 -1.00
CA ALA A 70 12.29 -4.93 -1.93
C ALA A 70 12.75 -3.59 -2.53
N ARG A 71 13.35 -2.72 -1.72
CA ARG A 71 13.90 -1.44 -2.16
C ARG A 71 15.08 -1.65 -3.11
N GLU A 72 16.09 -2.44 -2.73
CA GLU A 72 17.29 -2.65 -3.55
C GLU A 72 16.96 -3.34 -4.90
N VAL A 73 16.05 -4.33 -4.90
CA VAL A 73 15.64 -5.00 -6.16
C VAL A 73 14.90 -4.05 -7.09
N TRP A 74 14.06 -3.18 -6.54
CA TRP A 74 13.37 -2.17 -7.33
C TRP A 74 14.33 -1.08 -7.85
N GLU A 75 15.21 -0.57 -7.00
CA GLU A 75 16.15 0.50 -7.34
C GLU A 75 17.24 0.04 -8.31
N GLU A 76 17.81 -1.14 -8.12
CA GLU A 76 18.96 -1.61 -8.91
C GLU A 76 18.58 -2.32 -10.20
N VAL A 77 17.44 -3.04 -10.22
CA VAL A 77 17.06 -3.87 -11.38
C VAL A 77 15.62 -3.69 -11.85
N GLY A 78 14.84 -2.81 -11.22
CA GLY A 78 13.50 -2.42 -11.69
C GLY A 78 12.44 -3.52 -11.61
N ILE A 79 12.70 -4.60 -10.87
CA ILE A 79 11.73 -5.69 -10.67
C ILE A 79 10.90 -5.37 -9.43
N ARG A 80 9.57 -5.41 -9.56
CA ARG A 80 8.66 -5.04 -8.46
C ARG A 80 8.45 -6.21 -7.49
N PRO A 81 8.16 -5.95 -6.21
CA PRO A 81 7.75 -6.99 -5.25
C PRO A 81 6.55 -7.83 -5.70
N SER A 82 5.65 -7.28 -6.50
CA SER A 82 4.51 -8.00 -7.10
C SER A 82 4.91 -8.99 -8.21
N GLU A 83 6.15 -8.96 -8.67
CA GLU A 83 6.63 -9.78 -9.78
C GLU A 83 7.41 -11.01 -9.31
N TYR A 84 7.65 -11.16 -8.01
CA TYR A 84 8.36 -12.30 -7.43
C TYR A 84 7.79 -12.73 -6.06
N LYS A 85 8.22 -13.91 -5.60
CA LYS A 85 8.01 -14.41 -4.23
C LYS A 85 9.33 -14.61 -3.54
N ILE A 86 9.44 -14.25 -2.27
CA ILE A 86 10.57 -14.68 -1.43
C ILE A 86 10.37 -16.17 -1.11
N LEU A 87 11.32 -17.01 -1.49
CA LEU A 87 11.28 -18.46 -1.23
C LEU A 87 12.00 -18.85 0.05
N ALA A 88 13.14 -18.20 0.31
CA ALA A 88 14.00 -18.51 1.44
C ALA A 88 14.95 -17.33 1.70
N HIS A 89 15.54 -17.30 2.89
CA HIS A 89 16.65 -16.41 3.19
C HIS A 89 17.71 -17.12 4.02
N GLY A 90 18.97 -16.70 3.85
CA GLY A 90 20.13 -17.22 4.57
C GLY A 90 20.90 -16.07 5.20
N HIS A 91 21.28 -16.23 6.46
CA HIS A 91 21.94 -15.20 7.26
C HIS A 91 23.40 -15.57 7.56
N GLY A 92 24.18 -14.62 8.08
CA GLY A 92 25.53 -14.87 8.58
C GLY A 92 26.64 -14.91 7.53
N PHE A 93 26.36 -14.56 6.27
CA PHE A 93 27.40 -14.56 5.22
C PHE A 93 28.29 -13.32 5.35
N ARG A 94 29.54 -13.52 5.79
CA ARG A 94 30.50 -12.42 6.02
C ARG A 94 31.64 -12.43 5.00
N TYR A 95 32.06 -11.25 4.56
CA TYR A 95 33.31 -11.07 3.81
C TYR A 95 33.99 -9.73 4.14
N ALA A 96 35.31 -9.76 4.29
CA ALA A 96 36.09 -8.58 4.58
C ALA A 96 36.28 -7.70 3.33
N TYR A 97 36.27 -6.39 3.50
CA TYR A 97 36.65 -5.47 2.43
C TYR A 97 38.17 -5.53 2.18
N PRO A 98 38.62 -5.52 0.92
CA PRO A 98 40.01 -5.22 0.60
C PRO A 98 40.43 -3.88 1.23
N PRO A 99 41.71 -3.70 1.63
CA PRO A 99 42.18 -2.44 2.20
C PRO A 99 41.82 -1.20 1.35
N SER A 100 41.88 -1.33 0.02
CA SER A 100 41.53 -0.27 -0.95
C SER A 100 40.05 0.12 -0.99
N HIS A 101 39.15 -0.67 -0.38
CA HIS A 101 37.69 -0.45 -0.41
C HIS A 101 37.13 0.02 0.95
N ARG A 102 37.98 0.26 1.96
CA ARG A 102 37.57 0.72 3.29
C ARG A 102 37.38 2.24 3.30
N ARG A 103 36.20 2.72 2.91
CA ARG A 103 35.90 4.17 2.83
C ARG A 103 35.93 4.94 4.17
N SER A 104 35.74 4.29 5.33
CA SER A 104 35.60 5.03 6.60
C SER A 104 36.28 4.41 7.84
N GLY A 105 37.12 3.37 7.70
CA GLY A 105 37.76 2.68 8.83
C GLY A 105 36.81 1.97 9.82
N ARG A 106 35.52 2.32 9.82
CA ARG A 106 34.49 1.86 10.76
C ARG A 106 34.09 0.40 10.60
N TRP A 107 34.15 -0.13 9.38
CA TRP A 107 33.67 -1.48 9.06
C TRP A 107 34.78 -2.30 8.42
N ILE A 108 35.03 -3.50 8.95
CA ILE A 108 36.04 -4.42 8.40
C ILE A 108 35.54 -5.20 7.19
N GLY A 109 34.20 -5.26 7.01
CA GLY A 109 33.52 -6.02 5.96
C GLY A 109 32.00 -5.84 6.01
N GLN A 110 31.29 -6.71 5.28
CA GLN A 110 29.82 -6.82 5.34
C GLN A 110 29.38 -8.14 5.96
N GLU A 111 28.27 -8.08 6.69
CA GLU A 111 27.45 -9.24 7.03
C GLU A 111 26.17 -9.17 6.20
N GLN A 112 26.02 -10.14 5.30
CA GLN A 112 24.93 -10.20 4.33
C GLN A 112 23.89 -11.24 4.69
N THR A 113 22.63 -10.83 4.56
CA THR A 113 21.49 -11.75 4.45
C THR A 113 21.11 -11.88 2.98
N TYR A 114 21.11 -13.10 2.46
CA TYR A 114 20.70 -13.37 1.08
C TYR A 114 19.26 -13.86 1.04
N PHE A 115 18.48 -13.32 0.10
CA PHE A 115 17.09 -13.72 -0.15
C PHE A 115 16.99 -14.41 -1.52
N LEU A 116 16.37 -15.59 -1.57
CA LEU A 116 16.04 -16.27 -2.83
C LEU A 116 14.67 -15.78 -3.29
N LEU A 117 14.61 -15.11 -4.44
CA LEU A 117 13.40 -14.51 -5.00
C LEU A 117 13.00 -15.23 -6.29
N LEU A 118 11.80 -15.77 -6.38
CA LEU A 118 11.29 -16.44 -7.59
C LEU A 118 10.31 -15.54 -8.34
N CYS A 119 10.70 -15.09 -9.54
CA CYS A 119 9.85 -14.33 -10.43
C CYS A 119 8.70 -15.17 -10.98
N HIS A 120 7.54 -14.55 -11.17
CA HIS A 120 6.37 -15.18 -11.78
C HIS A 120 6.55 -15.43 -13.29
N LYS A 121 7.37 -14.62 -13.96
CA LYS A 121 7.62 -14.68 -15.39
C LYS A 121 9.01 -15.24 -15.69
N ILE A 122 9.19 -15.77 -16.89
CA ILE A 122 10.49 -16.14 -17.44
C ILE A 122 11.20 -14.84 -17.85
N LYS A 123 12.43 -14.65 -17.38
CA LYS A 123 13.30 -13.48 -17.67
C LYS A 123 12.53 -12.14 -17.76
N PRO A 124 11.85 -11.68 -16.69
CA PRO A 124 11.20 -10.37 -16.72
C PRO A 124 12.20 -9.27 -17.09
N LYS A 125 11.70 -8.22 -17.74
CA LYS A 125 12.51 -7.09 -18.18
C LYS A 125 13.07 -6.37 -16.95
N SER A 126 14.39 -6.30 -16.85
CA SER A 126 15.09 -5.51 -15.85
C SER A 126 15.35 -4.09 -16.36
N ASP A 127 15.45 -3.14 -15.43
CA ASP A 127 15.65 -1.72 -15.69
C ASP A 127 16.72 -1.17 -14.74
N VAL A 128 17.89 -0.84 -15.29
CA VAL A 128 19.03 -0.29 -14.54
C VAL A 128 19.08 1.24 -14.58
N SER A 129 18.14 1.91 -15.27
CA SER A 129 18.15 3.39 -15.38
C SER A 129 17.90 4.11 -14.05
N ARG A 130 17.47 3.36 -13.04
CA ARG A 130 17.07 3.85 -11.70
C ARG A 130 18.24 3.97 -10.74
N SER A 131 19.37 3.32 -11.03
CA SER A 131 20.52 3.27 -10.14
C SER A 131 21.82 3.23 -10.94
N ASN A 132 22.84 3.91 -10.43
CA ASN A 132 24.19 3.84 -10.99
C ASN A 132 24.97 2.60 -10.50
N GLU A 133 24.33 1.67 -9.77
CA GLU A 133 25.00 0.48 -9.24
C GLU A 133 25.31 -0.57 -10.32
N PHE A 134 24.53 -0.63 -11.40
CA PHE A 134 24.76 -1.55 -12.51
C PHE A 134 24.77 -0.84 -13.86
N SER A 135 25.71 -1.22 -14.73
CA SER A 135 25.74 -0.78 -16.13
C SER A 135 24.84 -1.61 -17.02
N GLU A 136 24.68 -2.90 -16.72
CA GLU A 136 23.79 -3.82 -17.40
C GLU A 136 23.34 -4.94 -16.46
N THR A 137 22.26 -5.63 -16.84
CA THR A 137 21.79 -6.84 -16.15
C THR A 137 21.64 -7.98 -17.14
N LYS A 138 21.88 -9.21 -16.68
CA LYS A 138 21.79 -10.42 -17.51
C LYS A 138 21.25 -11.60 -16.71
N TRP A 139 20.38 -12.37 -17.35
CA TRP A 139 19.91 -13.67 -16.86
C TRP A 139 20.90 -14.77 -17.26
N PHE A 140 21.48 -15.44 -16.28
CA PHE A 140 22.42 -16.55 -16.44
C PHE A 140 21.75 -17.88 -16.10
N ALA A 141 21.99 -18.91 -16.89
CA ALA A 141 21.68 -20.26 -16.44
C ALA A 141 22.56 -20.61 -15.23
N GLN A 142 22.05 -21.40 -14.29
CA GLN A 142 22.84 -21.81 -13.11
C GLN A 142 24.16 -22.49 -13.50
N SER A 143 24.14 -23.25 -14.60
CA SER A 143 25.33 -23.92 -15.16
C SER A 143 26.35 -22.94 -15.75
N GLU A 144 26.02 -21.67 -15.99
CA GLU A 144 26.94 -20.64 -16.48
C GLU A 144 27.58 -19.83 -15.35
N ILE A 145 27.01 -19.88 -14.14
CA ILE A 145 27.53 -19.11 -13.01
C ILE A 145 28.82 -19.76 -12.51
N ARG A 146 29.90 -19.00 -12.63
CA ARG A 146 31.25 -19.39 -12.22
C ARG A 146 31.75 -18.41 -11.17
N PRO A 147 32.52 -18.83 -10.15
CA PRO A 147 33.08 -17.92 -9.15
C PRO A 147 33.85 -16.73 -9.75
N GLN A 148 34.41 -16.89 -10.95
CA GLN A 148 35.15 -15.87 -11.68
C GLN A 148 34.29 -14.66 -12.08
N LEU A 149 32.96 -14.83 -12.19
CA LEU A 149 32.04 -13.72 -12.42
C LEU A 149 32.04 -12.72 -11.26
N PHE A 150 32.32 -13.17 -10.04
CA PHE A 150 32.33 -12.31 -8.85
C PHE A 150 33.74 -11.79 -8.54
N PRO A 151 33.86 -10.62 -7.87
CA PRO A 151 35.14 -10.10 -7.42
C PRO A 151 35.89 -11.11 -6.55
N LYS A 152 37.22 -11.17 -6.67
CA LYS A 152 38.09 -12.15 -5.98
C LYS A 152 37.74 -12.35 -4.49
N PHE A 153 37.51 -11.26 -3.76
CA PHE A 153 37.19 -11.28 -2.33
C PHE A 153 35.77 -11.75 -1.99
N LYS A 154 34.83 -11.75 -2.95
CA LYS A 154 33.45 -12.25 -2.78
C LYS A 154 33.26 -13.70 -3.25
N ARG A 155 34.22 -14.29 -3.97
CA ARG A 155 34.07 -15.62 -4.60
C ARG A 155 33.73 -16.74 -3.62
N SER A 156 34.34 -16.72 -2.43
CA SER A 156 34.07 -17.72 -1.40
C SER A 156 32.62 -17.63 -0.92
N VAL A 157 32.15 -16.41 -0.62
CA VAL A 157 30.76 -16.17 -0.19
C VAL A 157 29.78 -16.51 -1.30
N ALA A 158 30.01 -16.07 -2.53
CA ALA A 158 29.14 -16.41 -3.67
C ALA A 158 29.02 -17.94 -3.86
N LYS A 159 30.12 -18.69 -3.71
CA LYS A 159 30.11 -20.16 -3.76
C LYS A 159 29.29 -20.74 -2.61
N GLN A 160 29.45 -20.24 -1.39
CA GLN A 160 28.70 -20.71 -0.21
C GLN A 160 27.20 -20.43 -0.34
N VAL A 161 26.84 -19.23 -0.79
CA VAL A 161 25.45 -18.80 -1.00
C VAL A 161 24.79 -19.65 -2.07
N LEU A 162 25.41 -19.81 -3.24
CA LEU A 162 24.87 -20.67 -4.30
C LEU A 162 24.75 -22.13 -3.82
N LYS A 163 25.73 -22.62 -3.05
CA LYS A 163 25.67 -23.95 -2.44
C LYS A 163 24.48 -24.07 -1.47
N HIS A 164 24.26 -23.06 -0.63
CA HIS A 164 23.19 -23.03 0.36
C HIS A 164 21.79 -23.12 -0.27
N PHE A 165 21.54 -22.36 -1.35
CA PHE A 165 20.21 -22.31 -1.96
C PHE A 165 19.95 -23.38 -3.02
N PHE A 166 20.98 -23.90 -3.70
CA PHE A 166 20.78 -24.73 -4.89
C PHE A 166 21.29 -26.19 -4.77
N VAL A 167 21.98 -26.58 -3.70
CA VAL A 167 22.45 -27.99 -3.55
C VAL A 167 21.32 -28.97 -3.23
N THR A 168 20.26 -28.55 -2.55
CA THR A 168 19.17 -29.46 -2.17
C THR A 168 18.04 -29.52 -3.20
N ASN A 169 18.10 -28.74 -4.29
CA ASN A 169 17.06 -28.61 -5.31
C ASN A 169 15.63 -28.39 -4.75
N GLN A 170 15.54 -27.97 -3.48
CA GLN A 170 14.30 -27.94 -2.71
C GLN A 170 13.44 -26.72 -3.07
N TYR A 171 14.07 -25.67 -3.59
CA TYR A 171 13.46 -24.37 -3.86
C TYR A 171 13.30 -24.07 -5.36
N LEU A 172 13.70 -24.99 -6.24
CA LEU A 172 13.60 -24.82 -7.69
C LEU A 172 12.36 -25.52 -8.25
N PRO A 173 11.69 -24.96 -9.27
CA PRO A 173 10.56 -25.60 -9.92
C PRO A 173 10.99 -26.93 -10.54
N LYS A 174 10.34 -28.03 -10.14
CA LYS A 174 10.52 -29.34 -10.77
C LYS A 174 9.79 -29.37 -12.11
N THR A 175 10.33 -30.12 -13.07
CA THR A 175 9.79 -30.31 -14.42
C THR A 175 8.32 -30.79 -14.41
N PRO A 176 7.55 -30.60 -15.51
CA PRO A 176 6.08 -30.57 -15.51
C PRO A 176 5.33 -31.88 -15.16
N GLN A 177 6.00 -32.95 -14.74
CA GLN A 177 5.41 -34.29 -14.63
C GLN A 177 5.22 -34.83 -13.21
N GLN A 178 5.48 -34.06 -12.14
CA GLN A 178 5.23 -34.53 -10.78
C GLN A 178 4.54 -33.46 -9.93
N ARG A 179 3.21 -33.37 -10.05
CA ARG A 179 2.35 -32.66 -9.09
C ARG A 179 2.14 -33.54 -7.86
N HIS A 180 2.97 -33.38 -6.84
CA HIS A 180 2.60 -33.69 -5.46
C HIS A 180 2.48 -32.38 -4.70
N THR A 181 1.26 -32.05 -4.32
CA THR A 181 0.92 -30.92 -3.44
C THR A 181 1.49 -31.17 -2.05
N VAL A 182 2.57 -30.47 -1.72
CA VAL A 182 3.03 -30.34 -0.33
C VAL A 182 2.23 -29.19 0.32
N PRO A 183 1.74 -29.32 1.57
CA PRO A 183 0.89 -28.31 2.19
C PRO A 183 1.68 -27.02 2.45
N VAL A 184 1.20 -25.93 1.85
CA VAL A 184 1.71 -24.57 2.05
C VAL A 184 1.31 -24.08 3.43
N LYS A 185 2.26 -23.79 4.31
CA LYS A 185 1.99 -23.05 5.56
C LYS A 185 1.87 -21.56 5.23
N HIS A 186 0.63 -21.05 5.36
CA HIS A 186 0.12 -19.67 5.28
C HIS A 186 0.97 -18.62 4.53
N ILE A 187 0.59 -18.39 3.26
CA ILE A 187 0.79 -17.11 2.59
C ILE A 187 -0.15 -16.10 3.25
N MET A 188 0.37 -14.99 3.74
CA MET A 188 -0.46 -13.90 4.28
C MET A 188 -1.14 -13.19 3.11
N GLU A 189 -2.47 -13.30 3.02
CA GLU A 189 -3.26 -12.70 1.96
C GLU A 189 -4.11 -11.56 2.53
N LEU A 190 -4.13 -10.43 1.83
CA LEU A 190 -5.15 -9.42 2.02
C LEU A 190 -6.46 -10.01 1.45
N SER A 191 -7.44 -10.27 2.33
CA SER A 191 -8.71 -10.88 1.91
C SER A 191 -9.28 -10.13 0.70
N PRO A 192 -9.72 -10.83 -0.36
CA PRO A 192 -10.28 -10.17 -1.54
C PRO A 192 -11.58 -9.44 -1.20
N ASP A 193 -12.33 -9.91 -0.21
CA ASP A 193 -13.68 -9.43 0.05
C ASP A 193 -13.72 -8.24 1.03
N ILE A 194 -14.05 -7.05 0.51
CA ILE A 194 -14.27 -5.84 1.31
C ILE A 194 -15.74 -5.68 1.78
N SER A 195 -16.63 -6.59 1.40
CA SER A 195 -18.06 -6.54 1.71
C SER A 195 -18.34 -6.52 3.22
N ARG A 196 -17.42 -7.02 4.05
CA ARG A 196 -17.50 -6.92 5.52
C ARG A 196 -17.71 -5.48 5.99
N TYR A 197 -17.15 -4.49 5.28
CA TYR A 197 -17.27 -3.08 5.63
C TYR A 197 -18.43 -2.39 4.93
N LEU A 198 -19.13 -3.07 4.02
CA LEU A 198 -20.28 -2.53 3.30
C LEU A 198 -21.47 -2.38 4.26
N VAL A 199 -22.09 -1.21 4.24
CA VAL A 199 -23.43 -1.00 4.82
C VAL A 199 -24.43 -1.50 3.79
N THR A 200 -25.01 -2.68 4.03
CA THR A 200 -25.93 -3.29 3.05
C THR A 200 -27.19 -2.44 2.92
N PRO A 201 -27.55 -1.96 1.71
CA PRO A 201 -28.76 -1.16 1.50
C PRO A 201 -30.02 -1.84 2.03
N GLY A 202 -30.89 -1.07 2.66
CA GLY A 202 -32.17 -1.54 3.19
C GLY A 202 -32.08 -2.47 4.41
N LYS A 203 -30.89 -2.78 4.92
CA LYS A 203 -30.72 -3.54 6.16
C LYS A 203 -30.52 -2.62 7.34
N LYS A 204 -31.10 -2.99 8.48
CA LYS A 204 -30.88 -2.30 9.76
C LYS A 204 -29.39 -2.34 10.11
N LEU A 205 -28.81 -1.17 10.35
CA LEU A 205 -27.42 -1.00 10.72
C LEU A 205 -27.29 -0.99 12.24
N LYS A 206 -26.27 -1.69 12.75
CA LYS A 206 -25.80 -1.53 14.13
C LYS A 206 -24.32 -1.20 14.09
N MET A 207 -23.96 0.00 14.52
CA MET A 207 -22.56 0.45 14.50
C MET A 207 -21.61 -0.47 15.29
N GLN A 208 -22.12 -1.10 16.35
CA GLN A 208 -21.37 -2.06 17.17
C GLN A 208 -20.87 -3.30 16.41
N ASP A 209 -21.50 -3.66 15.29
CA ASP A 209 -21.09 -4.81 14.47
C ASP A 209 -19.81 -4.50 13.67
N TYR A 210 -19.41 -3.23 13.61
CA TYR A 210 -18.23 -2.74 12.90
C TYR A 210 -17.18 -2.26 13.91
N SER A 211 -16.31 -3.16 14.35
CA SER A 211 -15.25 -2.81 15.31
C SER A 211 -14.30 -1.73 14.75
N PRO A 212 -14.08 -0.60 15.45
CA PRO A 212 -13.13 0.44 15.04
C PRO A 212 -11.68 -0.02 14.97
N SER A 213 -11.36 -1.13 15.65
CA SER A 213 -10.04 -1.74 15.73
C SER A 213 -9.94 -3.05 14.94
N ASP A 214 -10.90 -3.34 14.05
CA ASP A 214 -10.83 -4.51 13.18
C ASP A 214 -9.53 -4.50 12.35
N ARG A 215 -8.99 -5.70 12.12
CA ARG A 215 -7.90 -5.98 11.17
C ARG A 215 -8.13 -7.28 10.39
N SER A 216 -9.34 -7.81 10.40
CA SER A 216 -9.67 -9.15 9.90
C SER A 216 -9.23 -9.40 8.45
N LEU A 217 -9.29 -8.39 7.59
CA LEU A 217 -8.85 -8.53 6.19
C LEU A 217 -7.32 -8.60 6.02
N PHE A 218 -6.53 -8.29 7.05
CA PHE A 218 -5.06 -8.38 6.99
C PHE A 218 -4.47 -8.87 8.32
N GLN A 219 -4.05 -10.13 8.34
CA GLN A 219 -3.57 -10.79 9.57
C GLN A 219 -2.10 -10.49 9.88
N GLY A 220 -1.37 -9.86 8.96
CA GLY A 220 0.04 -9.49 9.14
C GLY A 220 0.27 -8.28 10.05
N THR A 221 1.54 -7.94 10.19
CA THR A 221 2.09 -6.80 10.93
C THR A 221 1.93 -5.49 10.15
N LYS A 222 2.09 -4.37 10.86
CA LYS A 222 2.06 -3.05 10.23
C LYS A 222 3.13 -2.94 9.13
N GLU A 223 4.30 -3.51 9.35
CA GLU A 223 5.44 -3.45 8.44
C GLU A 223 5.16 -4.26 7.16
N GLU A 224 4.57 -5.45 7.30
CA GLU A 224 4.15 -6.27 6.15
C GLU A 224 3.03 -5.57 5.36
N SER A 225 2.12 -4.88 6.03
CA SER A 225 1.03 -4.14 5.37
C SER A 225 1.53 -3.04 4.42
N ALA A 226 2.73 -2.50 4.66
CA ALA A 226 3.29 -1.43 3.84
C ALA A 226 3.54 -1.89 2.39
N LEU A 227 3.98 -3.14 2.20
CA LEU A 227 4.22 -3.71 0.87
C LEU A 227 2.92 -3.80 0.05
N PHE A 228 1.84 -4.30 0.68
CA PHE A 228 0.53 -4.36 0.05
C PHE A 228 0.00 -2.95 -0.27
N PHE A 229 0.20 -2.01 0.66
CA PHE A 229 -0.22 -0.64 0.48
C PHE A 229 0.53 0.06 -0.67
N ASP A 230 1.84 -0.16 -0.82
CA ASP A 230 2.64 0.40 -1.90
C ASP A 230 2.26 -0.17 -3.27
N ASN A 231 1.95 -1.46 -3.34
CA ASN A 231 1.41 -2.10 -4.55
C ASN A 231 0.05 -1.48 -4.94
N LEU A 232 -0.85 -1.30 -3.97
CA LEU A 232 -2.15 -0.67 -4.20
C LEU A 232 -2.00 0.77 -4.67
N LYS A 233 -1.08 1.56 -4.10
CA LYS A 233 -0.81 2.93 -4.57
C LYS A 233 -0.30 2.98 -6.01
N THR A 234 0.62 2.07 -6.36
CA THR A 234 1.15 1.96 -7.73
C THR A 234 0.03 1.67 -8.72
N GLU A 235 -0.90 0.79 -8.33
CA GLU A 235 -2.05 0.47 -9.15
C GLU A 235 -3.08 1.60 -9.22
N LEU A 236 -3.38 2.26 -8.11
CA LEU A 236 -4.23 3.46 -8.08
C LEU A 236 -3.72 4.53 -9.03
N GLN A 237 -2.39 4.73 -9.09
CA GLN A 237 -1.77 5.67 -10.00
C GLN A 237 -2.00 5.29 -11.48
N ASP A 238 -1.84 4.01 -11.85
CA ASP A 238 -2.11 3.55 -13.23
C ASP A 238 -3.60 3.69 -13.59
N LEU A 239 -4.50 3.28 -12.69
CA LEU A 239 -5.94 3.39 -12.89
C LEU A 239 -6.39 4.85 -13.01
N GLN A 240 -5.88 5.74 -12.15
CA GLN A 240 -6.20 7.17 -12.24
C GLN A 240 -5.67 7.78 -13.54
N LYS A 241 -4.47 7.38 -14.00
CA LYS A 241 -3.95 7.82 -15.31
C LYS A 241 -4.86 7.39 -16.47
N ARG A 242 -5.37 6.16 -16.44
CA ARG A 242 -6.33 5.66 -17.44
C ARG A 242 -7.67 6.40 -17.36
N LEU A 243 -8.19 6.61 -16.15
CA LEU A 243 -9.41 7.38 -15.91
C LEU A 243 -9.32 8.76 -16.59
N TYR A 244 -8.22 9.47 -16.31
CA TYR A 244 -7.96 10.79 -16.85
C TYR A 244 -7.85 10.78 -18.38
N ALA A 245 -7.04 9.87 -18.93
CA ALA A 245 -6.83 9.77 -20.37
C ALA A 245 -8.10 9.37 -21.14
N GLN A 246 -8.93 8.51 -20.56
CA GLN A 246 -10.16 8.03 -21.20
C GLN A 246 -11.25 9.11 -21.21
N HIS A 247 -11.29 9.99 -20.21
CA HIS A 247 -12.18 11.15 -20.13
C HIS A 247 -13.69 10.79 -20.28
N LYS A 248 -14.09 9.66 -19.68
CA LYS A 248 -15.47 9.14 -19.71
C LYS A 248 -16.14 9.05 -18.34
N HIS A 249 -15.47 8.44 -17.38
CA HIS A 249 -16.01 8.21 -16.04
C HIS A 249 -15.65 9.34 -15.07
N ARG A 250 -16.43 9.52 -14.01
CA ARG A 250 -16.20 10.50 -12.93
C ARG A 250 -16.18 9.75 -11.61
N VAL A 251 -15.27 10.08 -10.70
CA VAL A 251 -15.18 9.38 -9.41
C VAL A 251 -15.27 10.37 -8.26
N LEU A 252 -16.29 10.22 -7.43
CA LEU A 252 -16.50 11.02 -6.23
C LEU A 252 -16.25 10.15 -4.99
N VAL A 253 -15.26 10.52 -4.18
CA VAL A 253 -14.98 9.88 -2.90
C VAL A 253 -15.44 10.80 -1.78
N ILE A 254 -16.32 10.31 -0.91
CA ILE A 254 -16.81 11.04 0.25
C ILE A 254 -16.19 10.46 1.52
N LEU A 255 -15.44 11.27 2.25
CA LEU A 255 -14.86 10.91 3.54
C LEU A 255 -15.63 11.59 4.68
N GLN A 256 -16.26 10.78 5.53
CA GLN A 256 -16.91 11.22 6.76
C GLN A 256 -16.35 10.53 8.00
N GLY A 257 -16.65 11.09 9.16
CA GLY A 257 -16.24 10.54 10.46
C GLY A 257 -16.04 11.62 11.51
N MET A 258 -15.97 11.20 12.77
CA MET A 258 -15.74 12.09 13.91
C MET A 258 -14.48 12.94 13.76
N ASP A 259 -14.37 14.01 14.54
CA ASP A 259 -13.11 14.74 14.66
C ASP A 259 -12.00 13.81 15.17
N ALA A 260 -10.81 14.04 14.63
CA ALA A 260 -9.66 13.13 14.79
C ALA A 260 -9.83 11.69 14.25
N SER A 261 -10.90 11.35 13.51
CA SER A 261 -11.01 10.06 12.77
C SER A 261 -9.89 9.84 11.75
N GLY A 262 -9.25 10.93 11.34
CA GLY A 262 -8.04 10.92 10.54
C GLY A 262 -8.27 11.03 9.04
N LYS A 263 -9.38 11.67 8.62
CA LYS A 263 -9.71 12.03 7.24
C LYS A 263 -8.52 12.64 6.50
N ASP A 264 -7.94 13.73 7.02
CA ASP A 264 -6.76 14.38 6.40
C ASP A 264 -5.56 13.44 6.26
N GLY A 265 -5.36 12.57 7.25
CA GLY A 265 -4.30 11.57 7.22
C GLY A 265 -4.55 10.49 6.18
N CYS A 266 -5.82 10.12 5.94
CA CYS A 266 -6.21 9.19 4.89
C CYS A 266 -5.99 9.83 3.51
N VAL A 267 -6.49 11.05 3.31
CA VAL A 267 -6.28 11.83 2.08
C VAL A 267 -4.80 11.87 1.72
N ARG A 268 -3.96 12.37 2.62
CA ARG A 268 -2.53 12.54 2.39
C ARG A 268 -1.75 11.24 2.13
N GLN A 269 -2.23 10.09 2.62
CA GLN A 269 -1.47 8.84 2.50
C GLN A 269 -1.93 7.99 1.32
N VAL A 270 -3.24 7.96 1.06
CA VAL A 270 -3.83 7.13 0.00
C VAL A 270 -3.80 7.85 -1.34
N PHE A 271 -4.19 9.12 -1.36
CA PHE A 271 -4.45 9.86 -2.60
C PHE A 271 -3.22 10.59 -3.13
N SER A 272 -2.15 10.72 -2.35
CA SER A 272 -0.91 11.40 -2.77
C SER A 272 -0.15 10.72 -3.91
N CYS A 273 -0.56 9.50 -4.31
CA CYS A 273 0.01 8.80 -5.45
C CYS A 273 -0.62 9.18 -6.79
N MET A 274 -1.76 9.90 -6.77
CA MET A 274 -2.48 10.31 -7.98
C MET A 274 -1.90 11.60 -8.57
N ASP A 275 -2.08 11.79 -9.88
CA ASP A 275 -1.67 13.03 -10.55
C ASP A 275 -2.59 14.18 -10.12
N PRO A 276 -2.04 15.32 -9.66
CA PRO A 276 -2.85 16.47 -9.23
C PRO A 276 -3.70 17.08 -10.36
N HIS A 277 -3.41 16.86 -11.63
CA HIS A 277 -4.25 17.35 -12.74
C HIS A 277 -5.56 16.58 -12.88
N GLY A 278 -5.61 15.33 -12.45
CA GLY A 278 -6.80 14.49 -12.49
C GLY A 278 -7.46 14.27 -11.14
N MET A 279 -7.03 15.01 -10.09
CA MET A 279 -7.55 14.85 -8.74
C MET A 279 -7.73 16.20 -8.01
N LYS A 280 -8.85 16.35 -7.31
CA LYS A 280 -9.08 17.50 -6.40
C LYS A 280 -9.49 17.01 -5.02
N VAL A 281 -9.13 17.79 -3.99
CA VAL A 281 -9.59 17.58 -2.63
C VAL A 281 -10.37 18.82 -2.19
N ILE A 282 -11.64 18.62 -1.85
CA ILE A 282 -12.54 19.69 -1.41
C ILE A 282 -12.83 19.47 0.08
N SER A 283 -12.43 20.42 0.91
CA SER A 283 -12.63 20.35 2.36
C SER A 283 -13.75 21.29 2.78
N PHE A 284 -14.88 20.73 3.16
CA PHE A 284 -16.06 21.51 3.55
C PHE A 284 -15.97 21.93 5.02
N LYS A 285 -15.96 23.24 5.29
CA LYS A 285 -16.03 23.81 6.64
C LYS A 285 -17.44 24.28 6.97
N ARG A 286 -17.62 24.95 8.12
CA ARG A 286 -18.88 25.64 8.44
C ARG A 286 -19.31 26.52 7.26
N PRO A 287 -20.59 26.48 6.84
CA PRO A 287 -21.11 27.36 5.80
C PRO A 287 -20.89 28.84 6.11
N THR A 288 -20.50 29.60 5.09
CA THR A 288 -20.47 31.06 5.09
C THR A 288 -21.89 31.62 5.00
N ALA A 289 -22.06 32.93 5.24
CA ALA A 289 -23.35 33.60 5.11
C ALA A 289 -23.94 33.42 3.69
N LEU A 290 -23.13 33.64 2.65
CA LEU A 290 -23.56 33.44 1.26
C LEU A 290 -24.02 32.00 1.00
N GLU A 291 -23.29 31.00 1.49
CA GLU A 291 -23.69 29.60 1.32
C GLU A 291 -24.98 29.25 2.09
N LEU A 292 -25.26 29.94 3.20
CA LEU A 292 -26.50 29.78 3.98
C LEU A 292 -27.71 30.48 3.34
N ASP A 293 -27.46 31.49 2.49
CA ASP A 293 -28.51 32.17 1.72
C ASP A 293 -29.01 31.32 0.52
N HIS A 294 -28.34 30.19 0.24
CA HIS A 294 -28.73 29.20 -0.76
C HIS A 294 -29.16 27.87 -0.13
N ASP A 295 -29.67 26.95 -0.94
CA ASP A 295 -29.87 25.58 -0.49
C ASP A 295 -28.53 24.90 -0.16
N PHE A 296 -28.54 23.92 0.74
CA PHE A 296 -27.31 23.31 1.26
C PHE A 296 -26.49 22.54 0.21
N LEU A 297 -27.09 22.13 -0.90
CA LEU A 297 -26.39 21.44 -1.99
C LEU A 297 -25.76 22.43 -2.98
N TRP A 298 -26.17 23.70 -2.99
CA TRP A 298 -25.63 24.73 -3.88
C TRP A 298 -24.12 24.87 -3.80
N ARG A 299 -23.53 24.82 -2.61
CA ARG A 299 -22.06 24.86 -2.44
C ARG A 299 -21.36 23.54 -2.78
N VAL A 300 -22.11 22.43 -2.82
CA VAL A 300 -21.58 21.07 -2.97
C VAL A 300 -21.59 20.64 -4.43
N HIS A 301 -22.68 20.90 -5.15
CA HIS A 301 -22.85 20.46 -6.53
C HIS A 301 -21.77 21.01 -7.48
N PRO A 302 -21.35 22.28 -7.43
CA PRO A 302 -20.26 22.79 -8.29
C PRO A 302 -18.91 22.10 -8.07
N GLN A 303 -18.76 21.34 -6.98
CA GLN A 303 -17.51 20.69 -6.58
C GLN A 303 -17.44 19.21 -7.03
N VAL A 304 -18.48 18.66 -7.66
CA VAL A 304 -18.50 17.27 -8.15
C VAL A 304 -17.47 17.07 -9.28
N PRO A 305 -16.94 15.84 -9.48
CA PRO A 305 -15.92 15.57 -10.49
C PRO A 305 -16.38 15.82 -11.91
N ALA A 306 -15.49 16.32 -12.77
CA ALA A 306 -15.66 16.26 -14.22
C ALA A 306 -15.25 14.88 -14.78
N ASN A 307 -15.44 14.66 -16.09
CA ASN A 307 -14.96 13.46 -16.77
C ASN A 307 -13.44 13.30 -16.60
N GLY A 308 -13.01 12.10 -16.22
CA GLY A 308 -11.60 11.79 -15.97
C GLY A 308 -11.07 12.24 -14.61
N GLU A 309 -11.89 12.90 -13.78
CA GLU A 309 -11.47 13.40 -12.48
C GLU A 309 -11.85 12.47 -11.32
N VAL A 310 -10.96 12.43 -10.32
CA VAL A 310 -11.24 11.95 -8.97
C VAL A 310 -11.40 13.16 -8.05
N VAL A 311 -12.57 13.36 -7.45
CA VAL A 311 -12.76 14.37 -6.41
C VAL A 311 -12.95 13.72 -5.05
N VAL A 312 -12.18 14.18 -4.07
CA VAL A 312 -12.28 13.73 -2.67
C VAL A 312 -12.92 14.83 -1.83
N PHE A 313 -14.12 14.55 -1.33
CA PHE A 313 -14.81 15.36 -0.34
C PHE A 313 -14.32 14.98 1.06
N ASN A 314 -13.56 15.87 1.70
CA ASN A 314 -13.19 15.78 3.11
C ASN A 314 -14.25 16.53 3.94
N ARG A 315 -15.15 15.77 4.57
CA ARG A 315 -16.54 16.20 4.86
C ARG A 315 -17.33 16.46 3.58
N SER A 316 -18.64 16.66 3.66
CA SER A 316 -19.55 16.70 2.49
C SER A 316 -20.92 17.28 2.86
N HIS A 317 -21.88 17.23 1.92
CA HIS A 317 -23.31 17.51 2.14
C HIS A 317 -23.95 16.75 3.31
N TYR A 318 -23.33 15.68 3.79
CA TYR A 318 -23.79 14.96 4.98
C TYR A 318 -23.65 15.75 6.29
N GLU A 319 -22.78 16.77 6.35
CA GLU A 319 -22.65 17.66 7.52
C GLU A 319 -23.97 18.43 7.80
N ASP A 320 -24.72 18.73 6.74
CA ASP A 320 -26.03 19.37 6.79
C ASP A 320 -27.15 18.48 7.35
N ILE A 321 -26.85 17.22 7.62
CA ILE A 321 -27.71 16.34 8.42
C ILE A 321 -27.10 16.17 9.81
N ILE A 322 -25.83 15.80 9.90
CA ILE A 322 -25.19 15.39 11.17
C ILE A 322 -25.08 16.57 12.12
N ALA A 323 -24.41 17.65 11.71
CA ALA A 323 -24.15 18.78 12.59
C ALA A 323 -25.46 19.51 12.93
N VAL A 324 -26.35 19.65 11.94
CA VAL A 324 -27.67 20.29 12.13
C VAL A 324 -28.52 19.53 13.14
N ARG A 325 -28.57 18.19 13.05
CA ARG A 325 -29.29 17.33 13.99
C ARG A 325 -28.71 17.39 15.40
N VAL A 326 -27.41 17.12 15.54
CA VAL A 326 -26.79 16.95 16.86
C VAL A 326 -26.73 18.29 17.60
N LYS A 327 -26.39 19.38 16.91
CA LYS A 327 -26.27 20.71 17.50
C LYS A 327 -27.58 21.49 17.50
N LYS A 328 -28.69 20.89 17.05
CA LYS A 328 -30.03 21.49 16.97
C LYS A 328 -30.01 22.88 16.32
N LEU A 329 -29.29 23.00 15.20
CA LEU A 329 -29.11 24.29 14.52
C LEU A 329 -30.41 24.78 13.85
N PHE A 330 -31.27 23.83 13.47
CA PHE A 330 -32.59 24.06 12.89
C PHE A 330 -33.55 22.97 13.39
N ASP A 331 -34.85 23.18 13.17
CA ASP A 331 -35.88 22.20 13.51
C ASP A 331 -35.66 20.84 12.85
N ASP A 332 -36.13 19.78 13.52
CA ASP A 332 -35.89 18.41 13.07
C ASP A 332 -36.43 18.12 11.66
N ALA A 333 -37.55 18.76 11.30
CA ALA A 333 -38.15 18.66 9.97
C ALA A 333 -37.22 19.14 8.83
N VAL A 334 -36.21 19.97 9.14
CA VAL A 334 -35.23 20.45 8.16
C VAL A 334 -34.27 19.33 7.80
N TRP A 335 -33.54 18.76 8.76
CA TRP A 335 -32.54 17.73 8.47
C TRP A 335 -33.16 16.37 8.12
N GLN A 336 -34.37 16.06 8.60
CA GLN A 336 -35.05 14.82 8.24
C GLN A 336 -35.37 14.74 6.73
N ARG A 337 -35.82 15.84 6.12
CA ARG A 337 -36.08 15.89 4.67
C ARG A 337 -34.80 15.77 3.83
N ARG A 338 -33.66 16.22 4.38
CA ARG A 338 -32.35 16.18 3.69
C ARG A 338 -31.87 14.77 3.39
N TYR A 339 -32.32 13.73 4.12
CA TYR A 339 -32.03 12.34 3.73
C TYR A 339 -32.50 12.05 2.30
N LYS A 340 -33.74 12.41 1.97
CA LYS A 340 -34.28 12.23 0.62
C LYS A 340 -33.51 13.05 -0.40
N TYR A 341 -33.26 14.33 -0.12
CA TYR A 341 -32.56 15.21 -1.07
C TYR A 341 -31.14 14.74 -1.38
N VAL A 342 -30.42 14.23 -0.38
CA VAL A 342 -29.08 13.68 -0.58
C VAL A 342 -29.12 12.41 -1.43
N VAL A 343 -30.07 11.51 -1.18
CA VAL A 343 -30.25 10.30 -2.00
C VAL A 343 -30.61 10.68 -3.44
N ASP A 344 -31.59 11.56 -3.63
CA ASP A 344 -31.99 12.04 -4.97
C ASP A 344 -30.82 12.71 -5.72
N PHE A 345 -29.99 13.49 -5.00
CA PHE A 345 -28.80 14.13 -5.56
C PHE A 345 -27.74 13.11 -6.00
N GLU A 346 -27.46 12.12 -5.15
CA GLU A 346 -26.49 11.06 -5.47
C GLU A 346 -26.98 10.16 -6.61
N ASP A 347 -28.27 9.84 -6.64
CA ASP A 347 -28.90 9.07 -7.73
C ASP A 347 -28.79 9.81 -9.07
N MET A 348 -29.00 11.13 -9.08
CA MET A 348 -28.78 11.95 -10.28
C MET A 348 -27.31 11.88 -10.74
N LEU A 349 -26.35 12.06 -9.84
CA LEU A 349 -24.93 12.01 -10.19
C LEU A 349 -24.52 10.63 -10.74
N VAL A 350 -25.05 9.55 -10.15
CA VAL A 350 -24.81 8.18 -10.63
C VAL A 350 -25.46 7.96 -12.00
N GLY A 351 -26.69 8.41 -12.20
CA GLY A 351 -27.39 8.36 -13.48
C GLY A 351 -26.62 9.04 -14.61
N GLU A 352 -25.91 10.12 -14.29
CA GLU A 352 -25.04 10.86 -15.21
C GLU A 352 -23.62 10.28 -15.34
N GLY A 353 -23.31 9.14 -14.71
CA GLY A 353 -22.04 8.42 -14.87
C GLY A 353 -20.99 8.66 -13.78
N THR A 354 -21.38 9.22 -12.63
CA THR A 354 -20.47 9.39 -11.48
C THR A 354 -20.45 8.14 -10.61
N THR A 355 -19.26 7.56 -10.40
CA THR A 355 -19.05 6.51 -9.39
C THR A 355 -18.87 7.16 -8.02
N ILE A 356 -19.77 6.89 -7.08
CA ILE A 356 -19.72 7.44 -5.72
C ILE A 356 -19.21 6.38 -4.74
N ILE A 357 -18.18 6.74 -3.97
CA ILE A 357 -17.56 5.88 -2.95
C ILE A 357 -17.63 6.59 -1.61
N LYS A 358 -18.53 6.16 -0.72
CA LYS A 358 -18.75 6.81 0.58
C LYS A 358 -18.10 6.04 1.70
N ILE A 359 -17.24 6.69 2.46
CA ILE A 359 -16.38 6.08 3.48
C ILE A 359 -16.60 6.79 4.80
N PHE A 360 -17.07 6.05 5.80
CA PHE A 360 -17.11 6.48 7.18
C PHE A 360 -15.91 5.90 7.93
N LEU A 361 -15.03 6.78 8.41
CA LEU A 361 -13.87 6.41 9.22
C LEU A 361 -14.28 6.23 10.67
N ASN A 362 -14.47 4.98 11.07
CA ASN A 362 -14.95 4.60 12.39
C ASN A 362 -13.80 4.51 13.40
N ILE A 363 -13.81 5.37 14.42
CA ILE A 363 -12.83 5.33 15.52
C ILE A 363 -13.52 5.13 16.86
N SER A 364 -12.83 4.54 17.81
CA SER A 364 -13.31 4.44 19.19
C SER A 364 -13.23 5.79 19.91
N LYS A 365 -14.06 5.95 20.96
CA LYS A 365 -14.05 7.15 21.82
C LYS A 365 -12.71 7.28 22.54
N GLU A 366 -12.06 6.16 22.82
CA GLU A 366 -10.75 6.03 23.44
C GLU A 366 -9.65 6.51 22.48
N GLU A 367 -9.60 5.99 21.26
CA GLU A 367 -8.62 6.42 20.25
C GLU A 367 -8.77 7.93 19.94
N GLN A 368 -10.00 8.45 19.88
CA GLN A 368 -10.21 9.88 19.70
C GLN A 368 -9.54 10.70 20.81
N LYS A 369 -9.68 10.26 22.08
CA LYS A 369 -9.06 10.92 23.24
C LYS A 369 -7.56 10.99 23.07
N GLU A 370 -6.93 9.86 22.79
CA GLU A 370 -5.48 9.75 22.63
C GLU A 370 -4.96 10.66 21.51
N ARG A 371 -5.71 10.75 20.39
CA ARG A 371 -5.37 11.63 19.28
C ARG A 371 -5.49 13.11 19.63
N LEU A 372 -6.53 13.51 20.36
CA LEU A 372 -6.71 14.89 20.80
C LEU A 372 -5.62 15.30 21.81
N GLU A 373 -5.34 14.45 22.81
CA GLU A 373 -4.26 14.67 23.77
C GLU A 373 -2.89 14.74 23.08
N SER A 374 -2.64 13.89 22.08
CA SER A 374 -1.40 13.95 21.29
C SER A 374 -1.26 15.25 20.51
N ARG A 375 -2.35 15.87 20.04
CA ARG A 375 -2.30 17.18 19.35
C ARG A 375 -1.96 18.31 20.31
N LEU A 376 -2.49 18.27 21.53
CA LEU A 376 -2.21 19.27 22.57
C LEU A 376 -0.74 19.22 23.04
N LYS A 377 -0.14 18.03 23.06
CA LYS A 377 1.26 17.82 23.48
C LYS A 377 2.30 18.15 22.39
N ASP A 378 1.88 18.32 21.13
CA ASP A 378 2.76 18.48 19.97
C ASP A 378 2.57 19.87 19.35
N SER A 379 3.55 20.75 19.52
CA SER A 379 3.49 22.13 19.01
C SER A 379 3.31 22.21 17.49
N GLN A 380 3.73 21.19 16.74
CA GLN A 380 3.55 21.13 15.28
C GLN A 380 2.13 20.70 14.86
N LYS A 381 1.34 20.19 15.80
CA LYS A 381 -0.04 19.74 15.58
C LYS A 381 -1.08 20.59 16.31
N LEU A 382 -0.66 21.49 17.19
CA LEU A 382 -1.55 22.32 17.99
C LEU A 382 -2.52 23.15 17.13
N TRP A 383 -2.07 23.63 15.97
CA TRP A 383 -2.92 24.35 15.00
C TRP A 383 -4.09 23.53 14.45
N LYS A 384 -4.10 22.20 14.63
CA LYS A 384 -5.19 21.29 14.23
C LYS A 384 -6.20 21.02 15.34
N PHE A 385 -6.01 21.61 16.51
CA PHE A 385 -6.90 21.45 17.65
C PHE A 385 -7.83 22.66 17.73
N GLU A 386 -9.13 22.39 17.68
CA GLU A 386 -10.16 23.40 17.91
C GLU A 386 -10.86 23.10 19.24
N PRO A 387 -11.11 24.09 20.12
CA PRO A 387 -11.85 23.87 21.36
C PRO A 387 -13.23 23.24 21.15
N SER A 388 -13.86 23.49 20.00
CA SER A 388 -15.13 22.85 19.62
C SER A 388 -15.05 21.33 19.51
N ASP A 389 -13.86 20.76 19.24
CA ASP A 389 -13.67 19.30 19.17
C ASP A 389 -14.01 18.63 20.51
N LEU A 390 -13.81 19.32 21.65
CA LEU A 390 -14.16 18.81 22.98
C LEU A 390 -15.67 18.87 23.23
N ALA A 391 -16.35 19.92 22.74
CA ALA A 391 -17.80 20.02 22.82
C ALA A 391 -18.46 18.92 21.98
N ASP A 392 -17.94 18.67 20.77
CA ASP A 392 -18.44 17.62 19.88
C ASP A 392 -18.17 16.22 20.45
N ARG A 393 -17.02 16.04 21.13
CA ARG A 393 -16.71 14.82 21.88
C ARG A 393 -17.67 14.59 23.06
N ALA A 394 -18.15 15.62 23.72
CA ALA A 394 -19.12 15.47 24.82
C ALA A 394 -20.45 14.89 24.31
N MET A 395 -20.83 15.21 23.07
CA MET A 395 -22.03 14.70 22.38
C MET A 395 -21.76 13.42 21.56
N TRP A 396 -20.79 12.61 21.98
CA TRP A 396 -20.33 11.44 21.21
C TRP A 396 -21.47 10.49 20.83
N ASP A 397 -22.34 10.16 21.79
CA ASP A 397 -23.38 9.15 21.60
C ASP A 397 -24.49 9.66 20.66
N GLU A 398 -24.78 10.96 20.71
CA GLU A 398 -25.67 11.65 19.78
C GLU A 398 -25.10 11.67 18.36
N PHE A 399 -23.80 11.94 18.20
CA PHE A 399 -23.12 11.86 16.91
C PHE A 399 -23.12 10.42 16.37
N GLN A 400 -22.80 9.41 17.18
CA GLN A 400 -22.82 8.01 16.75
C GLN A 400 -24.23 7.59 16.30
N THR A 401 -25.26 8.01 17.03
CA THR A 401 -26.66 7.76 16.64
C THR A 401 -27.02 8.45 15.33
N ALA A 402 -26.62 9.72 15.16
CA ALA A 402 -26.85 10.46 13.91
C ALA A 402 -26.14 9.83 12.72
N TYR A 403 -24.90 9.37 12.89
CA TYR A 403 -24.16 8.65 11.87
C TYR A 403 -24.81 7.29 11.54
N GLN A 404 -25.21 6.50 12.54
CA GLN A 404 -25.88 5.23 12.28
C GLN A 404 -27.12 5.41 11.40
N ASP A 405 -28.00 6.34 11.77
CA ASP A 405 -29.22 6.60 10.99
C ASP A 405 -28.90 7.10 9.58
N LEU A 406 -27.88 7.94 9.44
CA LEU A 406 -27.45 8.46 8.14
C LEU A 406 -26.90 7.37 7.24
N LEU A 407 -25.99 6.53 7.75
CA LEU A 407 -25.40 5.44 7.01
C LEU A 407 -26.48 4.43 6.58
N GLU A 408 -27.41 4.10 7.48
CA GLU A 408 -28.55 3.22 7.18
C GLU A 408 -29.45 3.79 6.08
N LYS A 409 -29.88 5.05 6.22
CA LYS A 409 -30.87 5.68 5.32
C LYS A 409 -30.33 6.08 3.96
N THR A 410 -29.01 6.21 3.83
CA THR A 410 -28.39 6.74 2.61
C THR A 410 -27.44 5.77 1.93
N SER A 411 -27.23 4.55 2.46
CA SER A 411 -26.52 3.51 1.72
C SER A 411 -27.44 2.89 0.69
N THR A 412 -27.16 3.11 -0.60
CA THR A 412 -27.91 2.53 -1.73
C THR A 412 -27.02 1.57 -2.51
N GLU A 413 -27.59 0.78 -3.41
CA GLU A 413 -26.79 -0.10 -4.29
C GLU A 413 -25.86 0.70 -5.21
N ALA A 414 -26.37 1.83 -5.71
CA ALA A 414 -25.67 2.78 -6.58
C ALA A 414 -24.59 3.59 -5.86
N ALA A 415 -24.87 4.03 -4.62
CA ALA A 415 -23.98 4.80 -3.78
C ALA A 415 -23.89 4.17 -2.38
N PRO A 416 -23.10 3.09 -2.22
CA PRO A 416 -22.98 2.40 -0.93
C PRO A 416 -22.06 3.13 0.04
N TRP A 417 -22.35 2.96 1.33
CA TRP A 417 -21.44 3.34 2.43
C TRP A 417 -20.51 2.19 2.84
N TYR A 418 -19.28 2.55 3.20
CA TYR A 418 -18.29 1.65 3.80
C TYR A 418 -17.86 2.16 5.16
N ILE A 419 -18.03 1.35 6.20
CA ILE A 419 -17.58 1.64 7.57
C ILE A 419 -16.18 1.06 7.74
N ILE A 420 -15.16 1.93 7.66
CA ILE A 420 -13.76 1.53 7.68
C ILE A 420 -13.17 1.72 9.09
N PRO A 421 -12.56 0.68 9.69
CA PRO A 421 -11.90 0.79 11.00
C PRO A 421 -10.74 1.78 10.94
N GLY A 422 -10.80 2.77 11.81
CA GLY A 422 -9.95 3.95 11.81
C GLY A 422 -8.92 3.98 12.93
N ASP A 423 -9.01 3.10 13.95
CA ASP A 423 -8.12 3.14 15.11
C ASP A 423 -6.67 2.91 14.68
N ARG A 424 -6.45 1.90 13.83
CA ARG A 424 -5.15 1.63 13.21
C ARG A 424 -5.02 2.40 11.90
N LYS A 425 -4.32 3.54 11.93
CA LYS A 425 -4.08 4.40 10.76
C LYS A 425 -3.53 3.65 9.54
N TRP A 426 -2.61 2.71 9.75
CA TRP A 426 -2.01 1.90 8.66
C TRP A 426 -3.04 0.98 8.00
N TYR A 427 -3.88 0.33 8.82
CA TYR A 427 -4.91 -0.60 8.34
C TYR A 427 -6.02 0.16 7.61
N ARG A 428 -6.48 1.28 8.17
CA ARG A 428 -7.39 2.21 7.50
C ARG A 428 -6.89 2.58 6.11
N ASN A 429 -5.62 2.98 5.99
CA ASN A 429 -5.04 3.36 4.69
C ASN A 429 -5.04 2.20 3.70
N LEU A 430 -4.64 1.00 4.17
CA LEU A 430 -4.63 -0.22 3.36
C LEU A 430 -6.03 -0.54 2.80
N ILE A 431 -7.05 -0.53 3.67
CA ILE A 431 -8.42 -0.88 3.27
C ILE A 431 -9.03 0.17 2.36
N VAL A 432 -8.82 1.47 2.62
CA VAL A 432 -9.29 2.53 1.70
C VAL A 432 -8.62 2.40 0.34
N ALA A 433 -7.31 2.18 0.26
CA ALA A 433 -6.64 1.99 -1.02
C ALA A 433 -7.17 0.76 -1.78
N LYS A 434 -7.39 -0.35 -1.08
CA LYS A 434 -7.99 -1.56 -1.65
C LYS A 434 -9.38 -1.28 -2.22
N LEU A 435 -10.24 -0.61 -1.46
CA LEU A 435 -11.59 -0.25 -1.90
C LEU A 435 -11.56 0.57 -3.19
N LEU A 436 -10.69 1.58 -3.25
CA LEU A 436 -10.55 2.43 -4.42
C LEU A 436 -10.06 1.64 -5.64
N VAL A 437 -9.07 0.77 -5.48
CA VAL A 437 -8.58 -0.09 -6.58
C VAL A 437 -9.71 -0.98 -7.11
N GLU A 438 -10.47 -1.62 -6.23
CA GLU A 438 -11.59 -2.47 -6.63
C GLU A 438 -12.66 -1.71 -7.41
N LYS A 439 -13.04 -0.52 -6.93
CA LYS A 439 -14.03 0.32 -7.60
C LYS A 439 -13.53 0.84 -8.94
N LEU A 440 -12.28 1.26 -9.04
CA LEU A 440 -11.68 1.73 -10.30
C LEU A 440 -11.46 0.59 -11.31
N ARG A 441 -11.07 -0.61 -10.86
CA ARG A 441 -10.97 -1.81 -11.72
C ARG A 441 -12.32 -2.16 -12.33
N ALA A 442 -13.40 -2.07 -11.55
CA ALA A 442 -14.75 -2.38 -12.03
C ALA A 442 -15.22 -1.45 -13.17
N LEU A 443 -14.60 -0.29 -13.35
CA LEU A 443 -14.88 0.62 -14.47
C LEU A 443 -14.21 0.18 -15.79
N ASN A 444 -13.36 -0.85 -15.77
CA ASN A 444 -12.67 -1.38 -16.96
C ASN A 444 -11.94 -0.30 -17.78
N LEU A 445 -11.23 0.60 -17.08
CA LEU A 445 -10.58 1.76 -17.66
C LEU A 445 -9.52 1.37 -18.71
N GLN A 446 -9.56 2.00 -19.88
CA GLN A 446 -8.61 1.78 -20.98
C GLN A 446 -8.01 3.11 -21.43
N PHE A 447 -6.78 3.05 -21.94
CA PHE A 447 -6.26 4.19 -22.70
C PHE A 447 -7.06 4.36 -23.99
N PRO A 448 -7.31 5.62 -24.43
CA PRO A 448 -7.95 5.85 -25.72
C PRO A 448 -7.06 5.32 -26.85
N GLU A 449 -7.68 4.87 -27.94
CA GLU A 449 -6.95 4.50 -29.14
C GLU A 449 -6.20 5.73 -29.69
N PRO A 450 -4.94 5.57 -30.14
CA PRO A 450 -4.22 6.63 -30.81
C PRO A 450 -5.01 7.14 -32.02
N LYS A 451 -5.08 8.46 -32.21
CA LYS A 451 -5.70 9.06 -33.40
C LYS A 451 -4.88 8.85 -34.68
N VAL A 452 -3.64 8.40 -34.53
CA VAL A 452 -2.60 8.29 -35.55
C VAL A 452 -1.77 7.05 -35.25
N ASP A 453 -1.32 6.36 -36.28
CA ASP A 453 -0.35 5.28 -36.11
C ASP A 453 1.01 5.89 -35.75
N PRO A 454 1.60 5.56 -34.59
CA PRO A 454 2.92 6.09 -34.22
C PRO A 454 4.02 5.77 -35.23
N SER A 455 3.88 4.69 -36.02
CA SER A 455 4.85 4.30 -37.05
C SER A 455 4.85 5.21 -38.28
N ASP A 456 3.76 5.94 -38.52
CA ASP A 456 3.62 6.89 -39.62
C ASP A 456 4.19 8.29 -39.29
N ILE A 457 4.59 8.53 -38.03
CA ILE A 457 5.04 9.83 -37.56
C ILE A 457 6.56 9.87 -37.47
N ILE A 458 7.17 10.73 -38.27
CA ILE A 458 8.57 11.10 -38.16
C ILE A 458 8.64 12.46 -37.46
N VAL A 459 9.27 12.50 -36.29
CA VAL A 459 9.58 13.76 -35.60
C VAL A 459 10.90 14.27 -36.17
N HIS A 460 10.84 15.37 -36.94
CA HIS A 460 12.02 16.04 -37.47
C HIS A 460 12.69 16.91 -36.39
N ASP A 461 14.02 17.05 -36.50
CA ASP A 461 14.86 17.82 -35.58
C ASP A 461 14.55 19.32 -35.55
#